data_AF-A0A101X5Z8-F1
#
_entry.id   AF-A0A101X5Z8-F1
#
_cell.length_a   1.000
_cell.length_b   1.000
_cell.length_c   1.000
_cell.angle_alpha   90.00
_cell.angle_beta   90.00
_cell.angle_gamma   90.00
#
_symmetry.space_group_name_H-M   'P 1'
#
loop_
_entity.id
_entity.type
_entity.pdbx_description
1 polymer ?
#
loop_
_entity_poly.entity_id
_entity_poly.type
_entity_poly.pdbx_seq_one_letter_code
_entity_poly.pdbx_strand_id
1 'polypeptide(L)' 'MSYGYMVEVYVAKDGSEACISLNQLKAYCARDGAVREAKLEFSGLEVYEKEIRRAYRPKGLLASTTTAKEYVRIL' A
#
# COMPACT_ATOMS: atom_id res chain seq x y z
N MET A 1 10.79 17.18 -23.07
CA MET A 1 9.50 16.77 -22.47
C MET A 1 9.75 15.52 -21.65
N SER A 2 9.86 15.62 -20.33
CA SER A 2 10.01 14.46 -19.45
C SER A 2 8.65 13.83 -19.18
N TYR A 3 8.47 12.56 -19.55
CA TYR A 3 7.32 11.77 -19.10
C TYR A 3 7.63 11.29 -17.68
N GLY A 4 7.06 11.95 -16.68
CA GLY A 4 7.20 11.54 -15.28
C GLY A 4 6.22 10.39 -15.00
N TYR A 5 6.72 9.33 -14.37
CA TYR A 5 5.86 8.28 -13.80
C TYR A 5 5.55 8.64 -12.36
N MET A 6 4.26 8.68 -12.01
CA MET A 6 3.84 8.83 -10.62
C MET A 6 3.93 7.46 -9.94
N VAL A 7 4.80 7.35 -8.94
CA VAL A 7 4.93 6.15 -8.12
C VAL A 7 4.41 6.48 -6.74
N GLU A 8 3.52 5.64 -6.23
CA GLU A 8 3.09 5.68 -4.84
C GLU A 8 3.65 4.48 -4.10
N VAL A 9 4.10 4.72 -2.86
CA VAL A 9 4.67 3.66 -2.03
C VAL A 9 3.86 3.55 -0.74
N TYR A 10 3.56 2.31 -0.38
CA TYR A 10 2.72 1.94 0.74
C TYR A 10 3.48 0.95 1.62
N VAL A 11 3.43 1.15 2.94
CA VAL A 11 4.05 0.23 3.90
C VAL A 11 2.99 -0.26 4.85
N ALA A 12 2.93 -1.58 5.09
CA ALA A 12 2.07 -2.15 6.12
C ALA A 12 2.42 -1.54 7.48
N LYS A 13 1.42 -1.19 8.30
CA LYS A 13 1.68 -0.57 9.61
C LYS A 13 2.58 -1.42 10.52
N ASP A 14 2.53 -2.74 10.38
CA ASP A 14 3.36 -3.69 11.12
C ASP A 14 4.76 -3.89 10.51
N GLY A 15 5.06 -3.23 9.39
CA GLY A 15 6.34 -3.31 8.67
C GLY A 15 6.56 -4.64 7.92
N SER A 16 5.56 -5.51 7.86
CA SER A 16 5.71 -6.87 7.30
C SER A 16 5.71 -6.94 5.77
N GLU A 17 5.21 -5.90 5.10
CA GLU A 17 5.01 -5.87 3.66
C GLU A 17 5.12 -4.43 3.14
N ALA A 18 5.68 -4.26 1.95
CA ALA A 18 5.70 -2.99 1.23
C ALA A 18 5.07 -3.16 -0.15
N CYS A 19 4.31 -2.16 -0.60
CA CYS A 19 3.66 -2.16 -1.90
C CYS A 19 4.03 -0.92 -2.71
N ILE A 20 4.12 -1.08 -4.02
CA ILE A 20 4.34 0.01 -4.97
C ILE A 20 3.18 0.07 -5.97
N SER A 21 2.75 1.28 -6.31
CA SER A 21 1.69 1.52 -7.31
C SER A 21 2.24 2.42 -8.40
N LEU A 22 2.23 1.94 -9.65
CA LEU A 22 2.66 2.69 -10.84
C LEU A 22 1.48 3.40 -11.53
N ASN A 23 0.26 3.11 -11.07
CA ASN A 23 -1.00 3.75 -11.46
C ASN A 23 -2.01 3.63 -10.29
N GLN A 24 -3.19 4.23 -10.39
CA GLN A 24 -4.19 4.20 -9.31
C GLN A 24 -4.93 2.85 -9.16
N LEU A 25 -4.70 1.89 -10.06
CA LEU A 25 -5.53 0.69 -10.18
C LEU A 25 -4.88 -0.55 -9.58
N LYS A 26 -3.55 -0.64 -9.60
CA LYS A 26 -2.79 -1.84 -9.21
C LYS A 26 -1.57 -1.50 -8.37
N ALA A 27 -1.51 -2.11 -7.19
CA ALA A 27 -0.32 -2.14 -6.36
C ALA A 27 0.33 -3.53 -6.44
N TYR A 28 1.66 -3.57 -6.34
CA TYR A 28 2.44 -4.80 -6.22
C TYR A 28 3.07 -4.82 -4.85
N CYS A 29 2.73 -5.82 -4.05
CA CYS A 29 3.19 -5.97 -2.68
C CYS A 29 4.25 -7.06 -2.60
N ALA A 30 5.32 -6.79 -1.85
CA ALA A 30 6.43 -7.70 -1.61
C ALA A 30 6.56 -8.01 -0.12
N ARG A 31 6.65 -9.31 0.19
CA ARG A 31 6.90 -9.84 1.53
C ARG A 31 7.76 -11.08 1.41
N ASP A 32 8.84 -11.15 2.20
CA ASP A 32 9.72 -12.32 2.29
C ASP A 32 10.21 -12.85 0.91
N GLY A 33 10.45 -11.95 -0.04
CA GLY A 33 10.89 -12.29 -1.41
C GLY A 33 9.79 -12.73 -2.37
N ALA A 34 8.54 -12.89 -1.90
CA ALA A 34 7.37 -13.15 -2.74
C ALA A 34 6.70 -11.83 -3.15
N VAL A 35 6.25 -11.73 -4.41
CA VAL A 35 5.55 -10.56 -4.95
C VAL A 35 4.14 -10.96 -5.41
N ARG A 36 3.15 -10.14 -5.09
CA ARG A 36 1.75 -10.33 -5.52
C ARG A 36 1.08 -9.03 -5.89
N GLU A 37 0.11 -9.11 -6.79
CA GLU A 37 -0.78 -7.98 -7.10
C GLU A 37 -1.79 -7.81 -5.96
N ALA A 38 -2.03 -6.56 -5.56
CA ALA A 38 -3.02 -6.17 -4.58
C ALA A 38 -3.78 -4.93 -5.06
N LYS A 39 -5.06 -4.85 -4.68
CA LYS A 39 -5.86 -3.64 -4.82
C LYS A 39 -5.98 -2.99 -3.46
N LEU A 40 -5.48 -1.76 -3.34
CA LEU A 40 -5.57 -0.96 -2.12
C LEU A 40 -6.71 0.05 -2.26
N GLU A 41 -7.50 0.21 -1.21
CA GLU A 41 -8.54 1.22 -1.12
C GLU A 41 -8.30 2.13 0.07
N PHE A 42 -8.57 3.41 -0.14
CA PHE A 42 -8.47 4.41 0.92
C PHE A 42 -9.40 4.06 2.08
N SER A 43 -8.84 4.04 3.29
CA SER A 43 -9.58 3.71 4.51
C SER A 43 -9.72 4.87 5.49
N GLY A 44 -8.92 5.93 5.35
CA GLY A 44 -9.00 7.09 6.21
C GLY A 44 -7.67 7.85 6.35
N LEU A 45 -7.68 8.85 7.23
CA LEU A 45 -6.49 9.57 7.66
C LEU A 45 -6.14 9.12 9.07
N GLU A 46 -4.88 8.76 9.32
CA GLU A 46 -4.43 8.24 10.60
C GLU A 46 -3.05 8.79 10.95
N VAL A 47 -2.73 8.82 12.24
CA VAL A 47 -1.42 9.27 12.70
C VAL A 47 -0.41 8.12 12.55
N TYR A 48 0.60 8.32 11.71
CA TYR A 48 1.74 7.43 11.52
C TYR A 48 3.03 8.24 11.67
N GLU A 49 3.98 7.76 12.47
CA GLU A 49 5.23 8.47 12.79
C GLU A 49 5.02 9.93 13.23
N LYS A 50 3.94 10.19 13.99
CA LYS A 50 3.52 11.51 14.51
C LYS A 50 2.95 12.48 13.47
N GLU A 51 2.76 12.04 12.22
CA GLU A 51 2.13 12.82 11.15
C GLU A 51 0.81 12.20 10.71
N ILE A 52 -0.14 13.01 10.22
CA ILE A 52 -1.37 12.51 9.62
C ILE A 52 -1.07 11.99 8.21
N ARG A 53 -1.28 10.70 7.97
CA ARG A 53 -1.05 10.02 6.70
C ARG A 53 -2.31 9.32 6.20
N ARG A 54 -2.38 9.12 4.89
CA ARG A 54 -3.47 8.36 4.26
C ARG A 54 -3.24 6.87 4.51
N ALA A 55 -4.24 6.24 5.11
CA ALA A 55 -4.31 4.81 5.34
C ALA A 55 -5.11 4.13 4.22
N TYR A 56 -4.69 2.91 3.89
CA TYR A 56 -5.26 2.09 2.84
C TYR A 56 -5.42 0.65 3.33
N ARG A 57 -6.41 -0.06 2.79
CA ARG A 57 -6.66 -1.48 3.10
C ARG A 57 -6.78 -2.31 1.82
N PRO A 58 -6.36 -3.58 1.85
CA PRO A 58 -6.55 -4.48 0.72
C PRO A 58 -8.04 -4.72 0.45
N LYS A 59 -8.45 -4.68 -0.82
CA LYS A 59 -9.80 -5.02 -1.26
C LYS A 59 -9.84 -6.40 -1.93
N GLY A 60 -10.83 -7.21 -1.56
CA GLY A 60 -11.16 -8.49 -2.20
C GLY A 60 -11.16 -9.66 -1.22
N LEU A 61 -11.85 -10.75 -1.58
CA LEU A 61 -12.05 -11.92 -0.73
C LEU A 61 -10.73 -12.59 -0.28
N LEU A 62 -9.72 -12.63 -1.15
CA LEU A 62 -8.38 -13.18 -0.86
C LEU A 62 -7.43 -12.13 -0.27
N ALA A 63 -7.85 -10.88 -0.18
CA ALA A 63 -7.05 -9.79 0.37
C ALA A 63 -7.15 -9.73 1.90
N SER A 64 -8.28 -10.19 2.46
CA SER A 64 -8.55 -10.28 3.90
C SER A 64 -7.77 -11.39 4.64
N THR A 65 -7.10 -12.28 3.92
CA THR A 65 -6.19 -13.29 4.52
C THR A 65 -4.76 -12.77 4.67
N THR A 66 -4.51 -11.53 4.23
CA THR A 66 -3.22 -10.85 4.41
C THR A 66 -3.05 -10.47 5.87
N THR A 67 -1.87 -10.76 6.45
CA THR A 67 -1.52 -10.38 7.83
C THR A 67 -1.60 -8.86 8.05
N ALA A 68 -1.16 -8.09 7.05
CA ALA A 68 -1.23 -6.64 7.04
C ALA A 68 -2.67 -6.15 6.75
N LYS A 69 -3.33 -5.61 7.77
CA LYS A 69 -4.69 -5.07 7.67
C LYS A 69 -4.73 -3.65 7.10
N GLU A 70 -3.63 -2.91 7.23
CA GLU A 70 -3.57 -1.48 6.93
C GLU A 70 -2.19 -1.06 6.44
N TYR A 71 -2.19 -0.18 5.44
CA TYR A 71 -1.00 0.35 4.78
C TYR A 71 -1.02 1.87 4.85
N VAL A 72 0.15 2.47 5.01
CA VAL A 72 0.32 3.92 5.04
C VAL A 72 1.06 4.35 3.79
N ARG A 73 0.53 5.35 3.09
CA ARG A 73 1.22 5.97 1.95
C ARG A 73 2.40 6.80 2.47
N ILE A 74 3.60 6.44 2.03
CA ILE A 74 4.86 7.09 2.45
C ILE A 74 5.44 8.00 1.37
N LEU A 75 5.07 7.80 0.10
CA LEU A 75 5.43 8.65 -1.06
C LEU A 75 4.22 8.83 -1.97
#